data_AF-A0A959K2I9-F1
#
_entry.id   AF-A0A959K2I9-F1
#
_cell.length_a   1.000
_cell.length_b   1.000
_cell.length_c   1.000
_cell.angle_alpha   90.00
_cell.angle_beta   90.00
_cell.angle_gamma   90.00
#
_symmetry.space_group_name_H-M   'P 1'
#
loop_
_entity.id
_entity.type
_entity.pdbx_description
1 polymer ?
#
loop_
_entity_poly.entity_id
_entity_poly.type
_entity_poly.pdbx_seq_one_letter_code
_entity_poly.pdbx_strand_id
1 'polypeptide(L)'
;MDEDILQKLFDDLPTIRSFLDEGVDRVRAWEKLASLGDTPARIWMRRQTQLLERMVAKKSQFPMENLKKYYNRHRSNGDINTYPGTSTTGQYYDEFGHPDFTQSVKKIRKSNGTDLGRASYEPQNGITGNRTTDAGNANVWASQNFHPDDFKYTPGSNECKIKDPTSLYADSEGFVTHTWQHHQDGKTMMAVPSHIHSSSNASHIGGVQAKEEGIIGFFDSPNYTN
;
A
#
# COMPACT_ATOMS: atom_id res chain seq x y z
N MET A 1 -33.02 -1.08 5.66
CA MET A 1 -31.89 -1.37 4.74
C MET A 1 -32.34 -0.89 3.37
N ASP A 2 -31.50 -0.15 2.66
CA ASP A 2 -31.81 0.35 1.30
C ASP A 2 -32.11 -0.84 0.37
N GLU A 3 -33.11 -0.73 -0.52
CA GLU A 3 -33.48 -1.81 -1.46
C GLU A 3 -32.30 -2.20 -2.35
N ASP A 4 -31.44 -1.24 -2.70
CA ASP A 4 -30.21 -1.47 -3.46
C ASP A 4 -29.17 -2.28 -2.66
N ILE A 5 -29.07 -2.03 -1.35
CA ILE A 5 -28.19 -2.80 -0.46
C ILE A 5 -28.72 -4.23 -0.28
N LEU A 6 -30.03 -4.40 -0.15
CA LEU A 6 -30.64 -5.73 -0.03
C LEU A 6 -30.38 -6.57 -1.28
N GLN A 7 -30.51 -5.99 -2.48
CA GLN A 7 -30.21 -6.71 -3.72
C GLN A 7 -28.75 -7.14 -3.77
N LYS A 8 -27.81 -6.25 -3.43
CA LYS A 8 -26.37 -6.56 -3.36
C LYS A 8 -26.05 -7.68 -2.37
N LEU A 9 -26.76 -7.69 -1.24
CA LEU A 9 -26.62 -8.75 -0.24
C LEU A 9 -26.96 -10.10 -0.85
N PHE A 10 -28.09 -10.20 -1.56
CA PHE A 10 -28.50 -11.44 -2.21
C PHE A 10 -27.50 -11.92 -3.27
N ASP A 11 -26.95 -11.00 -4.07
CA ASP A 11 -25.98 -11.33 -5.10
C ASP A 11 -24.65 -11.85 -4.52
N ASP A 12 -24.24 -11.33 -3.35
CA ASP A 12 -22.97 -11.69 -2.71
C ASP A 12 -23.10 -12.87 -1.74
N LEU A 13 -24.28 -13.11 -1.16
CA LEU A 13 -24.53 -14.13 -0.14
C LEU A 13 -23.89 -15.49 -0.43
N PRO A 14 -24.00 -16.09 -1.64
CA PRO A 14 -23.36 -17.37 -1.92
C PRO A 14 -21.84 -17.39 -1.69
N THR A 15 -21.17 -16.24 -1.81
CA THR A 15 -19.71 -16.08 -1.66
C THR A 15 -19.29 -15.79 -0.23
N ILE A 16 -20.11 -15.06 0.55
CA ILE A 16 -19.73 -14.54 1.88
C ILE A 16 -20.64 -15.00 3.04
N ARG A 17 -21.58 -15.92 2.78
CA ARG A 17 -22.60 -16.33 3.76
C ARG A 17 -22.03 -16.78 5.09
N SER A 18 -21.03 -17.65 5.09
CA SER A 18 -20.40 -18.14 6.33
C SER A 18 -19.88 -16.98 7.18
N PHE A 19 -19.21 -16.02 6.54
CA PHE A 19 -18.74 -14.81 7.19
C PHE A 19 -19.90 -13.98 7.77
N LEU A 20 -20.98 -13.75 7.02
CA LEU A 20 -22.10 -12.93 7.51
C LEU A 20 -22.88 -13.57 8.65
N ASP A 21 -23.05 -14.90 8.62
CA ASP A 21 -23.80 -15.66 9.63
C ASP A 21 -23.11 -15.64 11.02
N GLU A 22 -21.83 -15.26 11.08
CA GLU A 22 -21.06 -15.19 12.32
C GLU A 22 -21.33 -13.94 13.17
N GLY A 23 -22.03 -12.91 12.66
CA GLY A 23 -22.56 -11.84 13.53
C GLY A 23 -22.80 -10.47 12.92
N VAL A 24 -23.48 -9.62 13.69
CA VAL A 24 -23.94 -8.28 13.29
C VAL A 24 -22.82 -7.36 12.83
N ASP A 25 -21.63 -7.42 13.45
CA ASP A 25 -20.53 -6.55 13.06
C ASP A 25 -19.96 -6.90 11.68
N ARG A 26 -20.02 -8.17 11.29
CA ARG A 26 -19.61 -8.66 9.98
C ARG A 26 -20.57 -8.16 8.90
N VAL A 27 -21.87 -8.20 9.17
CA VAL A 27 -22.90 -7.56 8.32
C VAL A 27 -22.65 -6.07 8.17
N ARG A 28 -22.38 -5.35 9.27
CA ARG A 28 -22.10 -3.90 9.22
C ARG A 28 -20.85 -3.55 8.42
N ALA A 29 -19.79 -4.33 8.55
CA ALA A 29 -18.57 -4.14 7.77
C ALA A 29 -18.86 -4.31 6.27
N TRP A 30 -19.60 -5.37 5.91
CA TRP A 30 -20.04 -5.62 4.54
C TRP A 30 -20.92 -4.48 3.98
N GLU A 31 -21.95 -4.05 4.73
CA GLU A 31 -22.86 -2.96 4.32
C GLU A 31 -22.08 -1.67 4.00
N LYS A 32 -21.04 -1.36 4.78
CA LYS A 32 -20.21 -0.17 4.56
C LYS A 32 -19.52 -0.19 3.21
N LEU A 33 -18.92 -1.32 2.82
CA LEU A 33 -18.27 -1.46 1.51
C LEU A 33 -19.29 -1.62 0.38
N ALA A 34 -20.40 -2.34 0.60
CA ALA A 34 -21.48 -2.49 -0.39
C ALA A 34 -22.07 -1.14 -0.83
N SER A 35 -22.11 -0.17 0.09
CA SER A 35 -22.61 1.19 -0.19
C SER A 35 -21.68 2.05 -1.06
N LEU A 36 -20.49 1.56 -1.44
CA LEU A 36 -19.58 2.28 -2.33
C LEU A 36 -20.01 2.23 -3.79
N GLY A 37 -20.99 1.41 -4.17
CA GLY A 37 -21.52 1.30 -5.54
C GLY A 37 -20.87 0.20 -6.38
N ASP A 38 -21.43 -0.06 -7.57
CA ASP A 38 -21.15 -1.28 -8.36
C ASP A 38 -20.23 -1.05 -9.54
N THR A 39 -19.10 -0.38 -9.29
CA THR A 39 -17.97 -0.55 -10.20
C THR A 39 -17.33 -1.89 -9.92
N PRO A 40 -16.78 -2.58 -10.92
CA PRO A 40 -16.05 -3.81 -10.65
C PRO A 40 -15.01 -3.61 -9.54
N ALA A 41 -14.29 -2.48 -9.56
CA ALA A 41 -13.35 -1.99 -8.52
C ALA A 41 -13.86 -2.13 -7.08
N ARG A 42 -15.16 -2.11 -6.85
CA ARG A 42 -15.78 -2.10 -5.52
C ARG A 42 -16.48 -3.42 -5.16
N ILE A 43 -16.80 -4.26 -6.16
CA ILE A 43 -17.44 -5.57 -5.96
C ILE A 43 -16.50 -6.53 -5.20
N TRP A 44 -15.21 -6.58 -5.54
CA TRP A 44 -14.27 -7.46 -4.85
C TRP A 44 -14.13 -7.13 -3.36
N MET A 45 -14.12 -5.83 -3.01
CA MET A 45 -13.88 -5.37 -1.63
C MET A 45 -14.90 -5.94 -0.65
N ARG A 46 -16.18 -5.89 -1.02
CA ARG A 46 -17.27 -6.42 -0.20
C ARG A 46 -17.34 -7.94 -0.19
N ARG A 47 -16.61 -8.63 -1.07
CA ARG A 47 -16.47 -10.09 -1.10
C ARG A 47 -15.22 -10.59 -0.39
N GLN A 48 -14.25 -9.71 -0.11
CA GLN A 48 -12.99 -10.09 0.48
C GLN A 48 -13.09 -10.22 2.01
N THR A 49 -13.26 -11.47 2.46
CA THR A 49 -13.36 -11.83 3.88
C THR A 49 -12.20 -11.30 4.72
N GLN A 50 -10.95 -11.32 4.25
CA GLN A 50 -9.79 -10.84 5.01
C GLN A 50 -9.89 -9.34 5.33
N LEU A 51 -10.38 -8.53 4.39
CA LEU A 51 -10.63 -7.11 4.60
C LEU A 51 -11.75 -6.90 5.62
N LEU A 52 -12.86 -7.61 5.46
CA LEU A 52 -14.01 -7.50 6.35
C LEU A 52 -13.66 -7.94 7.78
N GLU A 53 -12.90 -9.02 7.94
CA GLU A 53 -12.38 -9.50 9.22
C GLU A 53 -11.52 -8.44 9.90
N ARG A 54 -10.60 -7.82 9.15
CA ARG A 54 -9.76 -6.76 9.68
C ARG A 54 -10.58 -5.53 10.11
N MET A 55 -11.58 -5.14 9.32
CA MET A 55 -12.52 -4.07 9.68
C MET A 55 -13.25 -4.37 10.99
N VAL A 56 -13.72 -5.60 11.18
CA VAL A 56 -14.40 -6.03 12.42
C VAL A 56 -13.43 -6.06 13.60
N ALA A 57 -12.26 -6.67 13.43
CA ALA A 57 -11.25 -6.82 14.48
C ALA A 57 -10.73 -5.47 15.00
N LYS A 58 -10.56 -4.48 14.11
CA LYS A 58 -10.03 -3.16 14.46
C LYS A 58 -11.10 -2.06 14.59
N LYS A 59 -12.40 -2.40 14.60
CA LYS A 59 -13.53 -1.43 14.60
C LYS A 59 -13.55 -0.43 15.75
N SER A 60 -12.96 -0.79 16.91
CA SER A 60 -12.88 0.10 18.07
C SER A 60 -11.78 1.15 17.94
N GLN A 61 -10.78 0.89 17.09
CA GLN A 61 -9.65 1.78 16.83
C GLN A 61 -9.87 2.63 15.57
N PHE A 62 -10.55 2.06 14.57
CA PHE A 62 -10.78 2.71 13.28
C PHE A 62 -12.27 2.69 12.94
N PRO A 63 -12.93 3.86 12.92
CA PRO A 63 -14.32 3.95 12.48
C PRO A 63 -14.47 3.40 11.06
N MET A 64 -15.43 2.50 10.84
CA MET A 64 -15.67 1.92 9.50
C MET A 64 -15.98 2.98 8.42
N GLU A 65 -16.45 4.16 8.83
CA GLU A 65 -16.68 5.28 7.91
C GLU A 65 -15.37 5.82 7.31
N ASN A 66 -14.28 5.81 8.06
CA ASN A 66 -12.97 6.21 7.56
C ASN A 66 -12.46 5.21 6.50
N LEU A 67 -12.71 3.91 6.72
CA LEU A 67 -12.40 2.85 5.75
C LEU A 67 -13.24 3.01 4.48
N LYS A 68 -14.54 3.35 4.64
CA LYS A 68 -15.40 3.67 3.49
C LYS A 68 -14.81 4.82 2.66
N LYS A 69 -14.40 5.92 3.30
CA LYS A 69 -13.79 7.06 2.60
C LYS A 69 -12.48 6.68 1.90
N TYR A 70 -11.64 5.90 2.56
CA TYR A 70 -10.39 5.37 1.99
C TYR A 70 -10.65 4.60 0.69
N TYR A 71 -11.54 3.61 0.73
CA TYR A 71 -11.85 2.78 -0.43
C TYR A 71 -12.72 3.47 -1.49
N ASN A 72 -13.46 4.53 -1.14
CA ASN A 72 -14.20 5.31 -2.13
C ASN A 72 -13.26 5.96 -3.17
N ARG A 73 -12.03 6.28 -2.77
CA ARG A 73 -10.99 6.84 -3.64
C ARG A 73 -10.16 5.78 -4.37
N HIS A 74 -10.35 4.49 -4.08
CA HIS A 74 -9.63 3.41 -4.72
C HIS A 74 -9.85 3.38 -6.23
N ARG A 75 -8.74 3.31 -6.97
CA ARG A 75 -8.73 2.95 -8.38
C ARG A 75 -7.69 1.86 -8.60
N SER A 76 -8.18 0.68 -8.98
CA SER A 76 -7.34 -0.39 -9.51
C SER A 76 -7.33 -0.32 -11.04
N ASN A 77 -6.16 -0.58 -11.63
CA ASN A 77 -5.98 -0.78 -13.06
C ASN A 77 -5.84 -2.28 -13.43
N GLY A 78 -6.01 -3.19 -12.47
CA GLY A 78 -5.93 -4.64 -12.70
C GLY A 78 -7.27 -5.25 -13.13
N ASP A 79 -7.23 -6.45 -13.74
CA ASP A 79 -8.45 -7.23 -13.97
C ASP A 79 -9.04 -7.65 -12.63
N ILE A 80 -10.15 -7.01 -12.35
CA ILE A 80 -10.92 -7.06 -11.13
C ILE A 80 -11.39 -8.46 -10.72
N ASN A 81 -11.50 -9.37 -11.67
CA ASN A 81 -11.98 -10.73 -11.42
C ASN A 81 -10.91 -11.64 -10.80
N THR A 82 -9.68 -11.13 -10.62
CA THR A 82 -8.52 -11.93 -10.20
C THR A 82 -7.82 -11.45 -8.94
N TYR A 83 -8.45 -10.62 -8.09
CA TYR A 83 -7.77 -10.17 -6.86
C TYR A 83 -7.47 -11.32 -5.87
N PRO A 84 -6.21 -11.48 -5.39
CA PRO A 84 -5.02 -10.64 -5.64
C PRO A 84 -4.50 -10.75 -7.08
N GLY A 85 -4.57 -9.65 -7.83
CA GLY A 85 -4.24 -9.59 -9.25
C GLY A 85 -2.83 -9.06 -9.48
N THR A 86 -2.41 -9.08 -10.73
CA THR A 86 -1.17 -8.40 -11.16
C THR A 86 -1.51 -7.15 -11.96
N SER A 87 -0.76 -6.07 -11.76
CA SER A 87 -0.81 -4.91 -12.65
C SER A 87 -0.37 -5.30 -14.06
N THR A 88 -0.62 -4.41 -15.02
CA THR A 88 -0.11 -4.54 -16.40
C THR A 88 1.42 -4.61 -16.48
N THR A 89 2.13 -4.20 -15.43
CA THR A 89 3.60 -4.29 -15.32
C THR A 89 4.05 -5.47 -14.45
N GLY A 90 3.16 -6.42 -14.14
CA GLY A 90 3.46 -7.59 -13.33
C GLY A 90 3.57 -7.34 -11.82
N GLN A 91 3.17 -6.16 -11.33
CA GLN A 91 3.19 -5.86 -9.89
C GLN A 91 2.03 -6.57 -9.20
N TYR A 92 2.32 -7.45 -8.25
CA TYR A 92 1.29 -8.09 -7.42
C TYR A 92 0.59 -7.08 -6.53
N TYR A 93 -0.70 -7.30 -6.31
CA TYR A 93 -1.45 -6.62 -5.28
C TYR A 93 -1.74 -7.54 -4.10
N ASP A 94 -1.74 -6.99 -2.90
CA ASP A 94 -2.17 -7.68 -1.69
C ASP A 94 -3.69 -7.92 -1.70
N GLU A 95 -4.16 -8.72 -0.74
CA GLU A 95 -5.58 -9.02 -0.54
C GLU A 95 -6.43 -7.79 -0.21
N PHE A 96 -5.82 -6.65 0.12
CA PHE A 96 -6.48 -5.38 0.40
C PHE A 96 -6.45 -4.42 -0.79
N GLY A 97 -5.94 -4.86 -1.94
CA GLY A 97 -5.94 -4.10 -3.17
C GLY A 97 -4.80 -3.08 -3.30
N HIS A 98 -3.73 -3.18 -2.49
CA HIS A 98 -2.53 -2.35 -2.59
C HIS A 98 -1.42 -3.06 -3.38
N PRO A 99 -0.64 -2.36 -4.20
CA PRO A 99 0.54 -2.95 -4.83
C PRO A 99 1.60 -3.33 -3.77
N ASP A 100 2.06 -4.58 -3.80
CA ASP A 100 3.09 -5.09 -2.89
C ASP A 100 4.51 -4.88 -3.43
N PHE A 101 5.12 -3.77 -3.06
CA PHE A 101 6.49 -3.45 -3.48
C PHE A 101 7.58 -4.09 -2.63
N THR A 102 7.26 -4.87 -1.59
CA THR A 102 8.26 -5.34 -0.59
C THR A 102 9.41 -6.13 -1.22
N GLN A 103 9.11 -6.91 -2.27
CA GLN A 103 10.08 -7.68 -3.04
C GLN A 103 10.98 -6.82 -3.95
N SER A 104 10.47 -5.67 -4.37
CA SER A 104 11.17 -4.70 -5.23
C SER A 104 12.10 -3.78 -4.45
N VAL A 105 11.99 -3.73 -3.12
CA VAL A 105 12.89 -2.94 -2.27
C VAL A 105 14.23 -3.68 -2.08
N LYS A 106 15.28 -3.15 -2.70
CA LYS A 106 16.63 -3.75 -2.70
C LYS A 106 17.25 -3.77 -1.30
N LYS A 107 17.92 -4.88 -0.96
CA LYS A 107 18.85 -4.98 0.17
C LYS A 107 20.20 -4.35 -0.24
N ILE A 108 20.68 -3.36 0.51
CA ILE A 108 21.97 -2.68 0.30
C ILE A 108 22.76 -2.59 1.61
N ARG A 109 24.06 -2.32 1.53
CA ARG A 109 24.90 -2.20 2.74
C ARG A 109 24.48 -0.99 3.56
N LYS A 110 24.30 -1.22 4.86
CA LYS A 110 24.17 -0.17 5.86
C LYS A 110 25.47 0.63 5.97
N SER A 111 25.42 1.75 6.67
CA SER A 111 26.57 2.65 6.86
C SER A 111 27.78 1.99 7.53
N ASN A 112 27.58 0.90 8.29
CA ASN A 112 28.68 0.09 8.84
C ASN A 112 29.41 -0.78 7.80
N GLY A 113 28.93 -0.84 6.56
CA GLY A 113 29.56 -1.53 5.43
C GLY A 113 29.39 -3.05 5.40
N THR A 114 28.93 -3.67 6.49
CA THR A 114 28.80 -5.14 6.60
C THR A 114 27.35 -5.61 6.59
N ASP A 115 26.46 -4.89 7.25
CA ASP A 115 25.08 -5.33 7.39
C ASP A 115 24.28 -4.94 6.16
N LEU A 116 23.31 -5.77 5.79
CA LEU A 116 22.35 -5.42 4.75
C LEU A 116 21.07 -4.86 5.37
N GLY A 117 20.52 -3.83 4.74
CA GLY A 117 19.23 -3.25 5.08
C GLY A 117 18.46 -2.87 3.83
N ARG A 118 17.17 -2.63 3.98
CA ARG A 118 16.31 -2.08 2.93
C ARG A 118 16.03 -0.63 3.23
N ALA A 119 16.03 0.22 2.20
CA ALA A 119 15.70 1.63 2.31
C ALA A 119 14.19 1.80 2.60
N SER A 120 13.84 1.58 3.86
CA SER A 120 12.50 1.70 4.45
C SER A 120 12.57 2.68 5.61
N TYR A 121 11.88 3.79 5.46
CA TYR A 121 11.92 4.91 6.39
C TYR A 121 10.63 4.96 7.22
N GLU A 122 10.76 4.92 8.54
CA GLU A 122 9.67 5.15 9.49
C GLU A 122 10.04 6.33 10.40
N PRO A 123 9.54 7.55 10.13
CA PRO A 123 9.75 8.69 11.03
C PRO A 123 9.12 8.42 12.40
N GLN A 124 9.81 8.79 13.48
CA GLN A 124 9.32 8.64 14.87
C GLN A 124 7.95 9.30 15.11
N ASN A 125 7.69 10.42 14.43
CA ASN A 125 6.43 11.17 14.54
C ASN A 125 5.43 10.84 13.42
N GLY A 126 5.68 9.77 12.65
CA GLY A 126 4.90 9.42 11.47
C GLY A 126 5.17 10.32 10.26
N ILE A 127 4.75 9.85 9.08
CA ILE A 127 4.85 10.60 7.83
C ILE A 127 3.96 11.86 7.92
N THR A 128 4.39 12.97 7.32
CA THR A 128 3.61 14.21 7.30
C THR A 128 2.43 14.13 6.34
N GLY A 129 2.49 13.27 5.31
CA GLY A 129 1.56 13.22 4.20
C GLY A 129 1.95 14.16 3.05
N ASN A 130 2.92 15.06 3.29
CA ASN A 130 3.52 15.88 2.25
C ASN A 130 4.65 15.08 1.58
N ARG A 131 4.44 14.67 0.33
CA ARG A 131 5.39 13.85 -0.42
C ARG A 131 6.79 14.44 -0.49
N THR A 132 6.93 15.74 -0.74
CA THR A 132 8.23 16.40 -0.85
C THR A 132 8.96 16.42 0.49
N THR A 133 8.26 16.77 1.56
CA THR A 133 8.85 16.80 2.91
C THR A 133 9.25 15.39 3.36
N ASP A 134 8.36 14.42 3.20
CA ASP A 134 8.60 13.05 3.66
C ASP A 134 9.73 12.38 2.87
N ALA A 135 9.77 12.56 1.54
CA ALA A 135 10.85 12.04 0.71
C ALA A 135 12.18 12.73 0.99
N GLY A 136 12.19 14.04 1.25
CA GLY A 136 13.38 14.77 1.69
C GLY A 136 13.95 14.19 3.00
N ASN A 137 13.08 13.97 3.99
CA ASN A 137 13.46 13.37 5.27
C ASN A 137 13.96 11.92 5.09
N ALA A 138 13.27 11.12 4.28
CA ALA A 138 13.67 9.73 3.98
C ALA A 138 15.04 9.68 3.30
N ASN A 139 15.29 10.59 2.37
CA ASN A 139 16.56 10.74 1.68
C ASN A 139 17.70 11.11 2.65
N VAL A 140 17.48 12.07 3.56
CA VAL A 140 18.48 12.44 4.58
C VAL A 140 18.74 11.29 5.55
N TRP A 141 17.70 10.59 5.98
CA TRP A 141 17.85 9.41 6.82
C TRP A 141 18.66 8.32 6.11
N ALA A 142 18.33 8.01 4.85
CA ALA A 142 19.00 6.96 4.10
C ALA A 142 20.48 7.25 3.85
N SER A 143 20.86 8.52 3.58
CA SER A 143 22.27 8.89 3.42
C SER A 143 23.11 8.74 4.69
N GLN A 144 22.47 8.71 5.86
CA GLN A 144 23.12 8.45 7.16
C GLN A 144 23.16 6.97 7.54
N ASN A 145 22.27 6.16 6.94
CA ASN A 145 22.04 4.77 7.33
C ASN A 145 22.57 3.74 6.32
N PHE A 146 22.91 4.16 5.10
CA PHE A 146 23.43 3.29 4.05
C PHE A 146 24.80 3.73 3.56
N HIS A 147 25.55 2.77 3.01
CA HIS A 147 26.90 3.01 2.49
C HIS A 147 26.83 3.93 1.25
N PRO A 148 27.70 4.95 1.13
CA PRO A 148 27.64 5.92 0.02
C PRO A 148 27.89 5.31 -1.38
N ASP A 149 28.59 4.17 -1.45
CA ASP A 149 28.74 3.43 -2.71
C ASP A 149 27.44 2.76 -3.18
N ASP A 150 26.51 2.51 -2.25
CA ASP A 150 25.26 1.77 -2.52
C ASP A 150 24.04 2.69 -2.59
N PHE A 151 24.11 3.88 -1.99
CA PHE A 151 23.02 4.85 -1.94
C PHE A 151 23.50 6.27 -2.28
N LYS A 152 22.78 6.96 -3.16
CA LYS A 152 22.97 8.39 -3.41
C LYS A 152 21.69 9.18 -3.14
N TYR A 153 21.87 10.25 -2.39
CA TYR A 153 20.88 11.28 -2.10
C TYR A 153 20.59 12.11 -3.37
N THR A 154 19.32 12.34 -3.69
CA THR A 154 18.90 13.25 -4.77
C THR A 154 18.22 14.49 -4.14
N PRO A 155 18.96 15.60 -3.93
CA PRO A 155 18.41 16.79 -3.29
C PRO A 155 17.18 17.34 -4.02
N GLY A 156 16.14 17.71 -3.27
CA GLY A 156 14.95 18.36 -3.83
C GLY A 156 14.07 17.47 -4.71
N SER A 157 14.34 16.17 -4.76
CA SER A 157 13.52 15.19 -5.48
C SER A 157 12.79 14.25 -4.50
N ASN A 158 11.72 13.63 -5.00
CA ASN A 158 11.05 12.50 -4.34
C ASN A 158 11.78 11.17 -4.55
N GLU A 159 12.99 11.23 -5.10
CA GLU A 159 13.75 10.09 -5.59
C GLU A 159 15.07 9.93 -4.83
N CYS A 160 15.64 8.73 -4.93
CA CYS A 160 17.01 8.40 -4.57
C CYS A 160 17.62 7.53 -5.66
N LYS A 161 18.92 7.26 -5.56
CA LYS A 161 19.59 6.26 -6.40
C LYS A 161 20.16 5.16 -5.52
N ILE A 162 19.89 3.91 -5.91
CA ILE A 162 20.38 2.71 -5.22
C ILE A 162 21.19 1.89 -6.22
N LYS A 163 22.35 1.40 -5.80
CA LYS A 163 23.26 0.62 -6.64
C LYS A 163 22.66 -0.75 -6.96
N ASP A 164 22.50 -1.01 -8.25
CA ASP A 164 22.13 -2.32 -8.77
C ASP A 164 22.71 -2.49 -10.19
N PRO A 165 23.99 -2.89 -10.32
CA PRO A 165 24.65 -2.98 -11.62
C PRO A 165 24.10 -4.11 -12.49
N THR A 166 23.26 -4.99 -11.94
CA THR A 166 22.63 -6.10 -12.67
C THR A 166 21.28 -5.70 -13.28
N SER A 167 20.74 -4.55 -12.90
CA SER A 167 19.47 -4.05 -13.41
C SER A 167 19.60 -3.49 -14.82
N LEU A 168 18.62 -3.78 -15.69
CA LEU A 168 18.52 -3.18 -17.02
C LEU A 168 18.22 -1.66 -16.97
N TYR A 169 17.83 -1.14 -15.81
CA TYR A 169 17.52 0.27 -15.58
C TYR A 169 18.66 1.03 -14.88
N ALA A 170 19.83 0.41 -14.75
CA ALA A 170 20.98 1.04 -14.13
C ALA A 170 21.61 2.07 -15.07
N ASP A 171 22.07 3.19 -14.50
CA ASP A 171 22.88 4.17 -15.23
C ASP A 171 24.32 3.65 -15.46
N SER A 172 25.16 4.45 -16.12
CA SER A 172 26.55 4.08 -16.42
C SER A 172 27.40 3.81 -15.17
N GLU A 173 26.97 4.28 -14.01
CA GLU A 173 27.61 4.02 -12.73
C GLU A 173 26.94 2.86 -11.99
N GLY A 174 26.00 2.14 -12.60
CA GLY A 174 25.32 1.00 -11.99
C GLY A 174 24.26 1.38 -10.96
N PHE A 175 23.74 2.62 -10.97
CA PHE A 175 22.67 3.07 -10.07
C PHE A 175 21.32 3.06 -10.76
N VAL A 176 20.29 2.63 -10.03
CA VAL A 176 18.89 2.68 -10.46
C VAL A 176 18.17 3.79 -9.70
N THR A 177 17.39 4.61 -10.40
CA THR A 177 16.52 5.61 -9.78
C THR A 177 15.35 4.92 -9.07
N HIS A 178 15.12 5.31 -7.82
CA HIS A 178 14.03 4.83 -6.99
C HIS A 178 13.20 6.01 -6.50
N THR A 179 11.89 5.81 -6.36
CA THR A 179 10.96 6.79 -5.82
C THR A 179 10.57 6.38 -4.40
N TRP A 180 10.54 7.34 -3.48
CA TRP A 180 9.98 7.12 -2.14
C TRP A 180 8.45 7.01 -2.21
N GLN A 181 7.94 5.83 -1.85
CA GLN A 181 6.52 5.50 -1.84
C GLN A 181 6.02 5.40 -0.40
N HIS A 182 4.92 6.08 -0.07
CA HIS A 182 4.22 5.89 1.20
C HIS A 182 3.49 4.54 1.21
N HIS A 183 3.82 3.69 2.17
CA HIS A 183 3.15 2.41 2.38
C HIS A 183 1.75 2.62 2.96
N GLN A 184 0.80 1.73 2.66
CA GLN A 184 -0.60 1.81 3.08
C GLN A 184 -0.81 1.80 4.60
N ASP A 185 0.19 1.40 5.38
CA ASP A 185 0.16 1.50 6.85
C ASP A 185 0.07 2.95 7.35
N GLY A 186 0.37 3.94 6.49
CA GLY A 186 0.35 5.35 6.83
C GLY A 186 1.46 5.78 7.78
N LYS A 187 2.51 4.95 7.95
CA LYS A 187 3.66 5.21 8.85
C LYS A 187 4.98 5.15 8.10
N THR A 188 5.09 4.26 7.13
CA THR A 188 6.36 3.94 6.49
C THR A 188 6.44 4.47 5.06
N MET A 189 7.66 4.72 4.62
CA MET A 189 8.02 4.91 3.23
C MET A 189 9.04 3.87 2.80
N MET A 190 9.03 3.51 1.52
CA MET A 190 9.99 2.59 0.94
C MET A 190 10.50 3.11 -0.40
N ALA A 191 11.78 2.88 -0.68
CA ALA A 191 12.38 3.21 -1.96
C ALA A 191 12.03 2.11 -2.98
N VAL A 192 11.17 2.43 -3.95
CA VAL A 192 10.71 1.51 -5.00
C VAL A 192 11.35 1.92 -6.33
N PRO A 193 11.90 1.00 -7.15
CA PRO A 193 12.45 1.36 -8.45
C PRO A 193 11.45 2.17 -9.28
N SER A 194 11.86 3.32 -9.82
CA SER A 194 10.92 4.29 -10.42
C SER A 194 10.19 3.75 -11.64
N HIS A 195 10.77 2.77 -12.35
CA HIS A 195 10.12 2.09 -13.47
C HIS A 195 8.97 1.16 -13.02
N ILE A 196 8.98 0.69 -11.76
CA ILE A 196 7.89 -0.08 -11.12
C ILE A 196 6.91 0.87 -10.43
N HIS A 197 7.39 2.02 -9.94
CA HIS A 197 6.58 3.10 -9.37
C HIS A 197 5.83 3.92 -10.43
N SER A 198 5.13 3.25 -11.35
CA SER A 198 4.33 3.92 -12.37
C SER A 198 2.91 4.19 -11.87
N SER A 199 2.33 5.31 -12.30
CA SER A 199 0.91 5.65 -12.05
C SER A 199 -0.08 4.63 -12.63
N SER A 200 0.39 3.74 -13.52
CA SER A 200 -0.39 2.62 -14.06
C SER A 200 -0.60 1.50 -13.04
N ASN A 201 0.13 1.47 -11.92
CA ASN A 201 0.10 0.36 -10.95
C ASN A 201 -0.77 0.58 -9.72
N ALA A 202 -1.19 1.81 -9.41
CA ALA A 202 -2.26 2.10 -8.46
C ALA A 202 -2.53 3.61 -8.49
N SER A 203 -3.80 3.98 -8.55
CA SER A 203 -4.23 5.37 -8.55
C SER A 203 -5.04 5.59 -7.27
N HIS A 204 -4.48 6.39 -6.35
CA HIS A 204 -5.16 7.01 -5.18
C HIS A 204 -5.43 6.18 -3.92
N ILE A 205 -4.75 5.05 -3.68
CA ILE A 205 -4.66 4.46 -2.32
C ILE A 205 -3.21 4.23 -1.92
N GLY A 206 -2.92 4.39 -0.63
CA GLY A 206 -1.57 4.33 -0.07
C GLY A 206 -1.47 5.07 1.27
N GLY A 207 -0.26 5.32 1.75
CA GLY A 207 -0.04 5.87 3.09
C GLY A 207 -0.55 7.29 3.32
N VAL A 208 -0.47 8.16 2.30
CA VAL A 208 -1.03 9.53 2.39
C VAL A 208 -2.54 9.48 2.61
N GLN A 209 -3.24 8.67 1.83
CA GLN A 209 -4.68 8.48 1.96
C GLN A 209 -5.05 7.84 3.30
N ALA A 210 -4.25 6.89 3.80
CA ALA A 210 -4.45 6.28 5.10
C ALA A 210 -4.35 7.31 6.23
N LYS A 211 -3.43 8.28 6.09
CA LYS A 211 -3.30 9.41 7.00
C LYS A 211 -4.48 10.39 6.89
N GLU A 212 -4.86 10.79 5.68
CA GLU A 212 -5.98 11.73 5.46
C GLU A 212 -7.29 11.23 6.07
N GLU A 213 -7.56 9.93 5.96
CA GLU A 213 -8.78 9.34 6.51
C GLU A 213 -8.63 8.88 7.95
N GLY A 214 -7.48 9.06 8.58
CA GLY A 214 -7.26 8.69 9.98
C GLY A 214 -7.31 7.18 10.22
N ILE A 215 -6.69 6.39 9.33
CA ILE A 215 -6.58 4.93 9.41
C ILE A 215 -5.12 4.45 9.48
N ILE A 216 -4.21 5.30 9.97
CA ILE A 216 -2.79 4.94 10.18
C ILE A 216 -2.68 3.72 11.10
N GLY A 217 -1.98 2.68 10.66
CA GLY A 217 -1.83 1.40 11.37
C GLY A 217 -3.02 0.44 11.22
N PHE A 218 -4.03 0.79 10.41
CA PHE A 218 -5.08 -0.17 10.03
C PHE A 218 -4.49 -1.33 9.22
N PHE A 219 -3.63 -1.02 8.24
CA PHE A 219 -2.83 -1.99 7.53
C PHE A 219 -1.51 -2.22 8.26
N ASP A 220 -0.99 -3.43 8.12
CA ASP A 220 0.27 -3.82 8.75
C ASP A 220 1.44 -3.13 8.04
N SER A 221 2.49 -2.82 8.79
CA SER A 221 3.72 -2.27 8.22
C SER A 221 4.41 -3.30 7.31
N PRO A 222 5.18 -2.85 6.30
CA PRO A 222 5.78 -3.75 5.33
C PRO A 222 6.69 -4.75 6.05
N ASN A 223 6.46 -6.04 5.79
CA ASN A 223 7.30 -7.11 6.31
C ASN A 223 8.28 -7.56 5.23
N TYR A 224 9.57 -7.34 5.48
CA TYR A 224 10.64 -7.63 4.52
C TYR A 224 11.31 -9.00 4.71
N THR A 225 10.65 -9.92 5.42
CA THR A 225 11.16 -11.27 5.68
C THR A 225 11.16 -12.10 4.39
N ASN A 226 12.32 -12.09 3.73
CA ASN A 226 12.86 -13.19 2.93
C ASN A 226 14.28 -13.48 3.43
#